data_AF-A0A0P0Y6P3-F1
#
_entry.id   AF-A0A0P0Y6P3-F1
#
_cell.length_a   1.000
_cell.length_b   1.000
_cell.length_c   1.000
_cell.angle_alpha   90.00
_cell.angle_beta   90.00
_cell.angle_gamma   90.00
#
_symmetry.space_group_name_H-M   'P 1'
#
loop_
_entity.id
_entity.type
_entity.pdbx_description
1 polymer ?
#
loop_
_entity_poly.entity_id
_entity_poly.type
_entity_poly.pdbx_seq_one_letter_code
_entity_poly.pdbx_strand_id
1 'polypeptide(L)'
;MRGTVRPSIQAAAPGPRWLRLAATLRPISPATAAVRYPLFPLACGHQVSAVTMAKEVDRFVELVVVRHGETSWNSSRIVQGQMDPELNEIGKQQAVVVARRLARKARPAAIYSSDLKRAAETVKIIAKVCDVSNH
;
A
#
# COMPACT_ATOMS: atom_id res chain seq x y z
N MET A 1 -6.85 -19.01 -61.90
CA MET A 1 -5.95 -19.47 -60.81
C MET A 1 -6.57 -19.11 -59.46
N ARG A 2 -6.68 -20.10 -58.57
CA ARG A 2 -6.68 -20.02 -57.10
C ARG A 2 -7.53 -18.93 -56.39
N GLY A 3 -8.64 -19.39 -55.82
CA GLY A 3 -8.84 -19.40 -54.37
C GLY A 3 -9.43 -18.14 -53.74
N THR A 4 -10.75 -18.15 -53.55
CA THR A 4 -11.44 -17.39 -52.50
C THR A 4 -11.00 -17.90 -51.13
N VAL A 5 -10.12 -17.15 -50.45
CA VAL A 5 -9.77 -17.39 -49.05
C VAL A 5 -10.54 -16.37 -48.21
N ARG A 6 -11.68 -16.79 -47.63
CA ARG A 6 -12.32 -16.03 -46.55
C ARG A 6 -11.59 -16.37 -45.25
N PRO A 7 -11.12 -15.39 -44.48
CA PRO A 7 -10.47 -15.65 -43.20
C PRO A 7 -11.49 -16.18 -42.19
N SER A 8 -11.16 -17.31 -41.57
CA SER A 8 -11.88 -17.92 -40.46
C SER A 8 -12.07 -16.93 -39.31
N ILE A 9 -13.33 -16.74 -38.94
CA ILE A 9 -13.77 -16.26 -37.63
C ILE A 9 -13.15 -17.17 -36.55
N GLN A 10 -12.10 -16.69 -35.90
CA GLN A 10 -11.52 -17.34 -34.73
C GLN A 10 -12.50 -17.20 -33.56
N ALA A 11 -13.13 -18.32 -33.23
CA ALA A 11 -13.89 -18.49 -32.00
C ALA A 11 -13.02 -18.14 -30.79
N ALA A 12 -13.54 -17.24 -29.95
CA ALA A 12 -12.97 -16.96 -28.65
C ALA A 12 -12.91 -18.25 -27.82
N ALA A 13 -11.70 -18.71 -27.52
CA ALA A 13 -11.49 -19.79 -26.59
C ALA A 13 -11.97 -19.35 -25.19
N PRO A 14 -12.86 -20.10 -24.52
CA PRO A 14 -13.26 -19.78 -23.15
C PRO A 14 -12.07 -20.03 -22.20
N GLY A 15 -11.72 -18.99 -21.45
CA GLY A 15 -10.67 -19.03 -20.44
C GLY A 15 -10.92 -20.04 -19.31
N PRO A 16 -9.87 -20.39 -18.54
CA PRO A 16 -9.84 -21.57 -17.68
C PRO A 16 -10.80 -21.53 -16.49
N ARG A 17 -11.54 -22.62 -16.33
CA ARG A 17 -12.63 -22.90 -15.36
C ARG A 17 -12.19 -23.08 -13.88
N TRP A 18 -10.99 -22.64 -13.50
CA TRP A 18 -10.39 -23.01 -12.20
C TRP A 18 -10.55 -21.98 -11.06
N LEU A 19 -11.39 -20.93 -11.21
CA LEU A 19 -11.66 -19.95 -10.14
C LEU A 19 -12.82 -20.31 -9.19
N ARG A 20 -13.09 -21.59 -8.95
CA ARG A 20 -14.03 -21.99 -7.89
C ARG A 20 -13.46 -23.16 -7.08
N LEU A 21 -12.49 -22.89 -6.22
CA LEU A 21 -12.20 -23.77 -5.10
C LEU A 21 -12.15 -23.00 -3.78
N ALA A 22 -13.21 -23.22 -3.01
CA ALA A 22 -13.23 -23.41 -1.57
C ALA A 22 -12.61 -22.31 -0.70
N ALA A 23 -13.47 -21.35 -0.38
CA ALA A 23 -13.54 -20.84 0.99
C ALA A 23 -13.65 -22.00 1.99
N THR A 24 -13.19 -21.74 3.23
CA THR A 24 -13.33 -22.52 4.47
C THR A 24 -12.19 -23.48 4.82
N LEU A 25 -11.06 -22.92 5.24
CA LEU A 25 -10.20 -23.54 6.25
C LEU A 25 -9.84 -22.48 7.29
N ARG A 26 -10.67 -22.34 8.33
CA ARG A 26 -10.26 -21.66 9.57
C ARG A 26 -9.38 -22.65 10.34
N PRO A 27 -8.08 -22.36 10.58
CA PRO A 27 -7.33 -23.17 11.53
C PRO A 27 -7.89 -22.91 12.93
N ILE A 28 -8.33 -23.98 13.58
CA ILE A 28 -8.70 -23.98 14.99
C ILE A 28 -7.38 -23.92 15.74
N SER A 29 -7.07 -22.78 16.35
CA SER A 29 -5.85 -22.59 17.13
C SER A 29 -5.87 -23.56 18.33
N PRO A 30 -4.81 -24.36 18.55
CA PRO A 30 -4.79 -25.30 19.66
C PRO A 30 -4.67 -24.52 20.97
N ALA A 31 -5.68 -24.66 21.81
CA ALA A 31 -5.62 -24.28 23.22
C ALA A 31 -4.66 -25.24 23.93
N THR A 32 -3.35 -25.04 23.76
CA THR A 32 -2.33 -25.83 24.46
C THR A 32 -1.79 -25.04 25.63
N ALA A 33 -2.24 -25.51 26.79
CA ALA A 33 -1.50 -25.61 28.04
C ALA A 33 -1.04 -24.30 28.69
N ALA A 34 -1.81 -23.94 29.72
CA ALA A 34 -1.38 -23.15 30.86
C ALA A 34 0.01 -23.59 31.36
N VAL A 35 1.03 -22.81 31.03
CA VAL A 35 2.33 -22.87 31.71
C VAL A 35 2.14 -22.26 33.10
N ARG A 36 1.88 -23.13 34.07
CA ARG A 36 1.94 -22.83 35.50
C ARG A 36 3.40 -22.73 35.95
N TYR A 37 3.88 -21.54 36.26
CA TYR A 37 4.82 -21.30 37.36
C TYR A 37 4.58 -19.86 37.85
N PRO A 38 4.25 -19.66 39.13
CA PRO A 38 5.34 -19.34 40.04
C PRO A 38 5.20 -20.00 41.42
N LEU A 39 6.32 -20.52 41.89
CA LEU A 39 6.58 -20.87 43.27
C LEU A 39 7.78 -19.98 43.69
N PHE A 40 7.69 -19.39 44.90
CA PHE A 40 8.76 -18.73 45.68
C PHE A 40 8.89 -17.19 45.63
N PRO A 41 9.27 -16.53 46.77
CA PRO A 41 8.27 -15.87 47.61
C PRO A 41 8.60 -14.41 48.03
N LEU A 42 7.58 -13.77 48.63
CA LEU A 42 7.59 -12.74 49.67
C LEU A 42 8.91 -11.95 49.90
N ALA A 43 9.02 -10.76 49.31
CA ALA A 43 9.83 -9.69 49.87
C ALA A 43 9.32 -8.30 49.43
N CYS A 44 8.99 -7.46 50.42
CA CYS A 44 8.79 -6.01 50.34
C CYS A 44 7.59 -5.52 49.49
N GLY A 45 6.48 -5.21 50.17
CA GLY A 45 5.25 -4.67 49.59
C GLY A 45 5.37 -3.25 49.03
N HIS A 46 6.05 -3.09 47.89
CA HIS A 46 5.87 -1.92 47.05
C HIS A 46 4.63 -2.11 46.17
N GLN A 47 3.56 -1.39 46.52
CA GLN A 47 2.36 -1.31 45.69
C GLN A 47 2.68 -0.54 44.40
N VAL A 48 3.10 -1.25 43.35
CA VAL A 48 3.05 -0.70 42.00
C VAL A 48 1.59 -0.65 41.55
N SER A 49 1.00 0.53 41.59
CA SER A 49 -0.37 0.78 41.11
C SER A 49 -0.47 0.34 39.65
N ALA A 50 -1.24 -0.72 39.41
CA ALA A 50 -1.49 -1.29 38.08
C ALA A 50 -2.33 -0.38 37.14
N VAL A 51 -2.50 0.91 37.48
CA VAL A 51 -3.44 1.83 36.82
C VAL A 51 -2.81 2.61 35.66
N THR A 52 -1.48 2.62 35.48
CA THR A 52 -0.84 3.43 34.42
C THR A 52 -0.44 2.66 33.16
N MET A 53 -0.39 1.32 33.16
CA MET A 53 0.13 0.56 32.01
C MET A 53 -0.88 0.35 30.85
N ALA A 54 -2.18 0.53 31.09
CA ALA A 54 -3.21 0.24 30.07
C ALA A 54 -3.59 1.43 29.17
N LYS A 55 -3.12 2.65 29.47
CA LYS A 55 -3.60 3.88 28.79
C LYS A 55 -2.80 4.25 27.53
N GLU A 56 -1.68 3.60 27.25
CA GLU A 56 -0.74 4.07 26.23
C GLU A 56 -0.74 3.25 24.93
N VAL A 57 -1.91 2.84 24.43
CA VAL A 57 -2.02 2.23 23.09
C VAL A 57 -3.13 2.85 22.21
N ASP A 58 -3.65 4.02 22.59
CA ASP A 58 -4.77 4.66 21.84
C ASP A 58 -4.32 5.67 20.77
N ARG A 59 -3.01 5.80 20.51
CA ARG A 59 -2.50 6.60 19.38
C ARG A 59 -2.10 5.71 18.22
N PHE A 60 -3.05 5.48 17.32
CA PHE A 60 -2.76 4.87 16.03
C PHE A 60 -2.41 5.94 14.99
N VAL A 61 -1.49 5.60 14.09
CA VAL A 61 -1.15 6.41 12.91
C VAL A 61 -1.68 5.69 11.68
N GLU A 62 -2.46 6.38 10.87
CA GLU A 62 -2.84 5.88 9.55
C GLU A 62 -1.73 6.17 8.55
N LEU A 63 -1.19 5.11 7.93
CA LEU A 63 -0.17 5.23 6.89
C LEU A 63 -0.81 5.00 5.51
N VAL A 64 -0.67 5.98 4.63
CA VAL A 64 -1.16 5.90 3.25
C VAL A 64 0.05 5.87 2.30
N VAL A 65 0.22 4.75 1.60
CA VAL A 65 1.31 4.57 0.64
C VAL A 65 0.81 4.89 -0.77
N VAL A 66 1.55 5.75 -1.46
CA VAL A 66 1.23 6.20 -2.83
C VAL A 66 2.43 5.93 -3.73
N ARG A 67 2.18 5.33 -4.91
CA ARG A 67 3.19 5.17 -5.95
C ARG A 67 3.40 6.49 -6.70
N HIS A 68 4.64 6.76 -7.11
CA HIS A 68 4.92 7.89 -8.02
C HIS A 68 4.13 7.79 -9.34
N GLY A 69 3.90 8.94 -9.98
CA GLY A 69 3.25 9.00 -11.28
C GLY A 69 4.04 8.33 -12.41
N GLU A 70 3.41 8.18 -13.57
CA GLU A 70 4.07 7.69 -14.78
C GLU A 70 5.25 8.59 -15.23
N THR A 71 6.32 7.96 -15.70
CA THR A 71 7.51 8.60 -16.26
C THR A 71 7.58 8.34 -17.76
N SER A 72 8.35 9.15 -18.49
CA SER A 72 8.48 9.00 -19.96
C SER A 72 8.94 7.61 -20.40
N TRP A 73 9.79 6.92 -19.62
CA TRP A 73 10.23 5.58 -20.04
C TRP A 73 9.35 4.44 -19.56
N ASN A 74 8.44 4.67 -18.59
CA ASN A 74 7.35 3.70 -18.35
C ASN A 74 6.52 3.56 -19.63
N SER A 75 6.24 4.67 -20.31
CA SER A 75 5.52 4.69 -21.59
C SER A 75 6.29 3.95 -22.69
N SER A 76 7.63 4.09 -22.73
CA SER A 76 8.51 3.38 -23.67
C SER A 76 8.85 1.94 -23.26
N ARG A 77 8.37 1.46 -22.11
CA ARG A 77 8.66 0.12 -21.55
C ARG A 77 10.15 -0.20 -21.39
N ILE A 78 10.98 0.81 -21.14
CA ILE A 78 12.43 0.63 -20.94
C ILE A 78 12.68 0.22 -19.49
N VAL A 79 13.44 -0.85 -19.26
CA VAL A 79 13.86 -1.27 -17.91
C VAL A 79 14.99 -0.36 -17.44
N GLN A 80 14.78 0.34 -16.33
CA GLN A 80 15.54 1.57 -16.02
C GLN A 80 16.74 1.38 -15.07
N GLY A 81 16.92 0.22 -14.44
CA GLY A 81 17.92 0.06 -13.38
C GLY A 81 17.76 1.13 -12.29
N GLN A 82 18.83 1.90 -12.03
CA GLN A 82 18.89 3.00 -11.06
C GLN A 82 18.63 4.39 -11.68
N MET A 83 18.21 4.47 -12.95
CA MET A 83 17.97 5.77 -13.59
C MET A 83 16.66 6.41 -13.11
N ASP A 84 16.67 7.73 -12.99
CA ASP A 84 15.60 8.51 -12.36
C ASP A 84 15.03 9.57 -13.31
N PRO A 85 14.16 9.16 -14.27
CA PRO A 85 13.51 10.12 -15.15
C PRO A 85 12.41 10.91 -14.43
N GLU A 86 12.10 12.06 -15.01
CA GLU A 86 11.03 12.94 -14.55
C GLU A 86 9.63 12.35 -14.87
N LEU A 87 8.61 12.86 -14.18
CA LEU A 87 7.23 12.51 -14.50
C LEU A 87 6.86 13.02 -15.90
N ASN A 88 6.13 12.21 -16.65
CA ASN A 88 5.47 12.69 -17.86
C ASN A 88 4.17 13.43 -17.50
N GLU A 89 3.53 14.06 -18.49
CA GLU A 89 2.29 14.80 -18.28
C GLU A 89 1.15 13.92 -17.72
N ILE A 90 1.10 12.65 -18.10
CA ILE A 90 0.13 11.67 -17.56
C ILE A 90 0.41 11.41 -16.07
N GLY A 91 1.67 11.26 -15.67
CA GLY A 91 2.11 11.08 -14.29
C GLY A 91 1.79 12.28 -13.41
N LYS A 92 1.96 13.49 -13.94
CA LYS A 92 1.53 14.73 -13.24
C LYS A 92 0.01 14.76 -13.05
N GLN A 93 -0.77 14.39 -14.07
CA GLN A 93 -2.23 14.29 -13.97
C GLN A 93 -2.65 13.24 -12.92
N GLN A 94 -1.99 12.08 -12.91
CA GLN A 94 -2.22 11.05 -11.87
C GLN A 94 -1.95 11.60 -10.47
N ALA A 95 -0.85 12.33 -10.27
CA ALA A 95 -0.53 12.98 -9.00
C ALA A 95 -1.63 13.95 -8.56
N VAL A 96 -2.17 14.78 -9.48
CA VAL A 96 -3.29 15.69 -9.18
C VAL A 96 -4.56 14.93 -8.77
N VAL A 97 -4.89 13.84 -9.46
CA VAL A 97 -6.08 13.03 -9.15
C VAL A 97 -5.95 12.41 -7.75
N VAL A 98 -4.78 11.87 -7.42
CA VAL A 98 -4.50 11.32 -6.08
C VAL A 98 -4.56 12.42 -5.04
N ALA A 99 -3.95 13.57 -5.30
CA ALA A 99 -3.95 14.71 -4.38
C ALA A 99 -5.36 15.17 -4.03
N ARG A 100 -6.24 15.28 -5.03
CA ARG A 100 -7.66 15.62 -4.83
C ARG A 100 -8.39 14.57 -3.98
N ARG A 101 -8.05 13.29 -4.12
CA ARG A 101 -8.64 12.22 -3.30
C ARG A 101 -8.13 12.28 -1.86
N LEU A 102 -6.84 12.52 -1.65
CA LEU A 102 -6.22 12.64 -0.32
C LEU A 102 -6.73 13.86 0.45
N ALA A 103 -6.84 15.02 -0.20
CA ALA A 103 -7.37 16.24 0.40
C ALA A 103 -8.82 16.09 0.90
N ARG A 104 -9.63 15.25 0.23
CA ARG A 104 -11.02 14.99 0.64
C ARG A 104 -11.17 13.92 1.71
N LYS A 105 -10.37 12.86 1.66
CA LYS A 105 -10.57 11.66 2.49
C LYS A 105 -9.63 11.57 3.69
N ALA A 106 -8.33 11.71 3.44
CA ALA A 106 -7.31 11.38 4.43
C ALA A 106 -6.80 12.61 5.18
N ARG A 107 -6.75 13.78 4.53
CA ARG A 107 -6.19 15.03 5.09
C ARG A 107 -4.85 14.78 5.81
N PRO A 108 -3.81 14.42 5.05
CA PRO A 108 -2.55 13.96 5.63
C PRO A 108 -1.96 15.02 6.58
N ALA A 109 -1.44 14.61 7.73
CA ALA A 109 -0.74 15.52 8.65
C ALA A 109 0.70 15.81 8.19
N ALA A 110 1.30 14.86 7.46
CA ALA A 110 2.63 14.97 6.88
C ALA A 110 2.70 14.12 5.60
N ILE A 111 3.58 14.50 4.67
CA ILE A 111 3.90 13.71 3.48
C ILE A 111 5.41 13.53 3.40
N TYR A 112 5.82 12.31 3.11
CA TYR A 112 7.21 11.93 2.93
C TYR A 112 7.43 11.39 1.51
N SER A 113 8.60 11.63 0.96
CA SER A 113 9.01 11.09 -0.34
C SER A 113 10.38 10.44 -0.29
N SER A 114 10.68 9.61 -1.28
CA SER A 114 12.05 9.19 -1.56
C SER A 114 12.79 10.30 -2.29
N ASP A 115 14.12 10.36 -2.16
CA ASP A 115 15.01 11.31 -2.85
C ASP A 115 14.92 11.27 -4.39
N LEU A 116 14.28 10.24 -4.95
CA LEU A 116 14.04 10.11 -6.39
C LEU A 116 13.16 11.25 -6.91
N LYS A 117 13.61 11.93 -7.97
CA LYS A 117 12.95 13.05 -8.63
C LYS A 117 11.49 12.77 -8.94
N ARG A 118 11.17 11.59 -9.48
CA ARG A 118 9.78 11.18 -9.77
C ARG A 118 8.88 11.12 -8.53
N ALA A 119 9.43 10.70 -7.38
CA ALA A 119 8.71 10.65 -6.11
C ALA A 119 8.56 12.05 -5.53
N ALA A 120 9.65 12.82 -5.50
CA ALA A 120 9.66 14.20 -5.03
C ALA A 120 8.70 15.10 -5.84
N GLU A 121 8.64 14.94 -7.16
CA GLU A 121 7.72 15.69 -8.03
C GLU A 121 6.25 15.30 -7.75
N THR A 122 5.98 14.01 -7.57
CA THR A 122 4.63 13.54 -7.19
C THR A 122 4.19 14.17 -5.88
N VAL A 123 5.07 14.16 -4.86
CA VAL A 123 4.74 14.72 -3.54
C VAL A 123 4.62 16.23 -3.57
N LYS A 124 5.44 16.96 -4.34
CA LYS A 124 5.26 18.42 -4.53
C LYS A 124 3.86 18.78 -5.02
N ILE A 125 3.33 18.00 -5.98
CA ILE A 125 1.97 18.20 -6.49
C ILE A 125 0.93 17.88 -5.41
N ILE A 126 1.10 16.80 -4.67
CA ILE A 126 0.17 16.40 -3.60
C ILE A 126 0.18 17.42 -2.46
N ALA A 127 1.35 17.81 -1.98
CA ALA A 127 1.55 18.79 -0.91
C ALA A 127 0.89 20.13 -1.23
N LYS A 128 1.03 20.61 -2.48
CA LYS A 128 0.40 21.86 -2.94
C LYS A 128 -1.13 21.82 -2.88
N VAL A 129 -1.75 20.68 -3.16
CA VAL A 129 -3.22 20.54 -3.16
C VAL A 129 -3.76 20.24 -1.75
N CYS A 130 -2.99 19.54 -0.92
CA CYS A 130 -3.35 19.23 0.46
C CYS A 130 -3.00 20.34 1.46
N ASP A 131 -2.21 21.34 1.05
CA ASP A 131 -1.71 22.44 1.89
C ASP A 131 -0.89 21.94 3.10
N VAL A 132 0.08 21.07 2.83
CA VAL A 132 0.93 20.44 3.85
C VAL A 132 2.41 20.56 3.50
N SER A 133 3.24 20.67 4.53
CA SER A 133 4.70 20.67 4.37
C SER A 133 5.20 19.34 3.83
N ASN A 134 6.13 19.40 2.87
CA ASN A 134 6.82 18.24 2.32
C ASN A 134 8.14 18.00 3.06
N HIS A 135 8.37 16.76 3.49
CA HIS A 135 9.61 16.32 4.15
C HIS A 135 10.36 15.27 3.31
#